data_AF-A0A925YBM1-F1
#
_entry.id   AF-A0A925YBM1-F1
#
_cell.length_a   1.000
_cell.length_b   1.000
_cell.length_c   1.000
_cell.angle_alpha   90.00
_cell.angle_beta   90.00
_cell.angle_gamma   90.00
#
_symmetry.space_group_name_H-M   'P 1'
#
loop_
_entity.id
_entity.type
_entity.pdbx_description
1 polymer ?
#
loop_
_entity_poly.entity_id
_entity_poly.type
_entity_poly.pdbx_seq_one_letter_code
_entity_poly.pdbx_strand_id
1 'polypeptide(L)'
;MKRSSLTPTVGSIFALFALTCGCAPNTKVPAGAPLLVQFAVVTPAGVAADLVTEGGAPIAAPPLSYFFALFDRILDPTALENLDADGGLTSKAGVASIEWSGPDAIAANTLYIPNGDQKFTLIPKLFGAPFGIGPSITVMPSFQLPSDEAVMALPSGTTITVTLDPTKVRSHDQLSTFKAAPGVPSPLVFETEPFGFTTDAPVGEFPEAGVADDGGADGGDTGDAGPTRGPPPPVAADFVLHVAFNNLTTDATGAAIQVAATVGGIPVAGLVPVVARDPMSLATWTVSPPAAGWPAGALVTVTVGAAAADVFQIALGAAVPVTFTVMP
;
A
#
# COMPACT_ATOMS: atom_id res chain seq x y z
N MET A 1 -20.90 4.30 -30.86
CA MET A 1 -19.43 4.21 -30.93
C MET A 1 -18.91 3.88 -29.54
N LYS A 2 -18.58 2.60 -29.28
CA LYS A 2 -17.91 2.17 -28.04
C LYS A 2 -16.44 2.60 -28.14
N ARG A 3 -16.02 3.58 -27.33
CA ARG A 3 -14.60 3.87 -27.14
C ARG A 3 -14.03 2.74 -26.28
N SER A 4 -13.19 1.90 -26.87
CA SER A 4 -12.35 0.96 -26.13
C SER A 4 -11.33 1.83 -25.36
N SER A 5 -11.51 1.91 -24.04
CA SER A 5 -10.49 2.43 -23.15
C SER A 5 -9.39 1.38 -23.07
N LEU A 6 -8.30 1.61 -23.80
CA LEU A 6 -7.04 0.92 -23.57
C LEU A 6 -6.45 1.45 -22.26
N THR A 7 -6.94 0.94 -21.15
CA THR A 7 -6.19 0.97 -19.89
C THR A 7 -4.96 0.09 -20.13
N PRO A 8 -3.72 0.61 -20.05
CA PRO A 8 -2.56 -0.25 -20.09
C PRO A 8 -2.66 -1.18 -18.89
N THR A 9 -2.94 -2.46 -19.13
CA THR A 9 -2.81 -3.50 -18.12
C THR A 9 -1.40 -3.37 -17.56
N VAL A 10 -1.27 -3.32 -16.23
CA VAL A 10 0.01 -3.13 -15.52
C VAL A 10 1.09 -4.13 -16.00
N GLY A 11 0.70 -5.28 -16.57
CA GLY A 11 1.61 -6.24 -17.20
C GLY A 11 2.31 -5.79 -18.50
N SER A 12 1.77 -4.85 -19.28
CA SER A 12 2.30 -4.54 -20.62
C SER A 12 3.52 -3.61 -20.64
N ILE A 13 3.74 -2.80 -19.60
CA ILE A 13 4.92 -1.92 -19.52
C ILE A 13 6.17 -2.70 -19.08
N PHE A 14 6.00 -3.83 -18.39
CA PHE A 14 7.12 -4.63 -17.86
C PHE A 14 7.69 -5.65 -18.87
N ALA A 15 6.92 -6.09 -19.86
CA ALA A 15 7.35 -7.11 -20.83
C ALA A 15 8.48 -6.65 -21.79
N LEU A 16 8.71 -5.34 -21.96
CA LEU A 16 9.64 -4.83 -22.97
C LEU A 16 11.13 -4.83 -22.54
N PHE A 17 11.46 -5.11 -21.27
CA PHE A 17 12.83 -4.98 -20.76
C PHE A 17 13.64 -6.29 -20.69
N ALA A 18 13.03 -7.46 -20.92
CA ALA A 18 13.67 -8.76 -20.64
C ALA A 18 14.57 -9.33 -21.76
N LEU A 19 14.58 -8.76 -22.98
CA LEU A 19 14.90 -9.56 -24.19
C LEU A 19 16.30 -9.39 -24.84
N THR A 20 17.27 -8.66 -24.29
CA THR A 20 18.54 -8.42 -25.03
C THR A 20 19.87 -8.60 -24.30
N CYS A 21 19.92 -8.99 -23.01
CA CYS A 21 21.20 -9.21 -22.35
C CYS A 21 21.55 -10.70 -22.27
N GLY A 22 22.27 -11.19 -23.28
CA GLY A 22 22.96 -12.47 -23.23
C GLY A 22 23.94 -12.51 -22.06
N CYS A 23 23.51 -13.12 -20.96
CA CYS A 23 24.32 -13.27 -19.76
C CYS A 23 25.12 -14.57 -19.88
N ALA A 24 26.44 -14.46 -19.99
CA ALA A 24 27.30 -15.61 -19.76
C ALA A 24 27.07 -16.12 -18.32
N PRO A 25 26.90 -17.44 -18.10
CA PRO A 25 26.66 -17.98 -16.77
C PRO A 25 27.79 -17.57 -15.84
N ASN A 26 27.45 -16.98 -14.69
CA ASN A 26 28.44 -16.63 -13.68
C ASN A 26 29.02 -17.91 -13.08
N THR A 27 30.19 -18.33 -13.54
CA THR A 27 30.89 -19.55 -13.09
C THR A 27 31.40 -19.47 -11.65
N LYS A 28 31.22 -18.34 -10.95
CA LYS A 28 31.58 -18.17 -9.54
C LYS A 28 30.47 -18.57 -8.56
N VAL A 29 29.34 -19.09 -9.04
CA VAL A 29 28.27 -19.58 -8.16
C VAL A 29 28.75 -20.83 -7.40
N PRO A 30 28.78 -20.81 -6.04
CA PRO A 30 29.14 -21.98 -5.26
C PRO A 30 28.17 -23.14 -5.50
N ALA A 31 28.66 -24.38 -5.45
CA ALA A 31 27.79 -25.56 -5.49
C ALA A 31 26.87 -25.62 -4.26
N GLY A 32 25.72 -26.28 -4.40
CA GLY A 32 24.77 -26.57 -3.32
C GLY A 32 23.49 -25.74 -3.31
N ALA A 33 22.71 -25.92 -2.23
CA ALA A 33 21.40 -25.30 -2.02
C ALA A 33 21.46 -23.76 -2.11
N PRO A 34 20.52 -23.11 -2.82
CA PRO A 34 20.38 -21.66 -2.76
C PRO A 34 20.10 -21.20 -1.33
N LEU A 35 20.78 -20.15 -0.91
CA LEU A 35 20.54 -19.55 0.39
C LEU A 35 19.65 -18.31 0.21
N LEU A 36 18.49 -18.31 0.86
CA LEU A 36 17.64 -17.13 1.00
C LEU A 36 18.33 -16.19 2.00
N VAL A 37 18.90 -15.11 1.48
CA VAL A 37 19.69 -14.12 2.23
C VAL A 37 18.85 -12.98 2.77
N GLN A 38 17.69 -12.73 2.18
CA GLN A 38 16.75 -11.72 2.66
C GLN A 38 15.34 -12.11 2.23
N PHE A 39 14.36 -11.94 3.13
CA PHE A 39 12.95 -12.01 2.80
C PHE A 39 12.24 -10.88 3.53
N ALA A 40 11.67 -9.94 2.78
CA ALA A 40 11.15 -8.69 3.32
C ALA A 40 9.80 -8.33 2.71
N VAL A 41 9.00 -7.59 3.49
CA VAL A 41 7.84 -6.86 3.01
C VAL A 41 8.32 -5.52 2.44
N VAL A 42 7.80 -5.11 1.29
CA VAL A 42 8.12 -3.86 0.63
C VAL A 42 6.86 -3.02 0.55
N THR A 43 6.91 -1.82 1.13
CA THR A 43 5.78 -0.89 1.17
C THR A 43 5.52 -0.28 -0.21
N PRO A 44 4.35 0.37 -0.43
CA PRO A 44 4.07 1.10 -1.67
C PRO A 44 5.10 2.20 -1.99
N ALA A 45 5.76 2.75 -0.96
CA ALA A 45 6.83 3.72 -1.11
C ALA A 45 8.15 3.10 -1.61
N GLY A 46 8.20 1.78 -1.77
CA GLY A 46 9.40 1.07 -2.19
C GLY A 46 10.36 0.69 -1.06
N VAL A 47 10.01 1.05 0.18
CA VAL A 47 10.86 0.85 1.34
C VAL A 47 10.64 -0.56 1.88
N ALA A 48 11.72 -1.31 2.10
CA ALA A 48 11.67 -2.55 2.84
C ALA A 48 11.23 -2.25 4.28
N ALA A 49 10.08 -2.78 4.70
CA ALA A 49 9.70 -2.74 6.09
C ALA A 49 10.71 -3.58 6.87
N ASP A 50 11.33 -2.98 7.88
CA ASP A 50 11.94 -3.80 8.92
C ASP A 50 10.79 -4.57 9.58
N LEU A 51 10.94 -5.88 9.75
CA LEU A 51 9.89 -6.72 10.33
C LEU A 51 10.20 -7.10 11.77
N VAL A 52 11.33 -6.63 12.29
CA VAL A 52 11.77 -6.90 13.65
C VAL A 52 12.02 -5.58 14.36
N THR A 53 11.11 -5.18 15.24
CA THR A 53 11.45 -4.18 16.26
C THR A 53 12.39 -4.78 17.30
N GLU A 54 13.32 -4.00 17.84
CA GLU A 54 13.95 -4.31 19.13
C GLU A 54 12.84 -4.41 20.19
N GLY A 55 12.37 -5.63 20.47
CA GLY A 55 11.23 -5.88 21.37
C GLY A 55 10.24 -6.94 20.88
N GLY A 56 10.31 -7.36 19.61
CA GLY A 56 9.56 -8.51 19.09
C GLY A 56 8.08 -8.27 18.81
N ALA A 57 7.62 -7.01 18.80
CA ALA A 57 6.28 -6.69 18.32
C ALA A 57 6.28 -6.71 16.77
N PRO A 58 5.27 -7.33 16.13
CA PRO A 58 5.10 -7.27 14.68
C PRO A 58 5.00 -5.81 14.23
N ILE A 59 5.76 -5.43 13.20
CA ILE A 59 5.58 -4.14 12.55
C ILE A 59 4.39 -4.26 11.60
N ALA A 60 3.47 -3.29 11.68
CA ALA A 60 2.33 -3.20 10.79
C ALA A 60 2.79 -2.69 9.42
N ALA A 61 2.54 -3.45 8.36
CA ALA A 61 2.84 -3.04 6.99
C ALA A 61 1.58 -2.48 6.28
N PRO A 62 1.71 -1.48 5.39
CA PRO A 62 0.58 -1.02 4.59
C PRO A 62 -0.04 -2.18 3.78
N PRO A 63 -1.38 -2.26 3.68
CA PRO A 63 -2.07 -3.33 2.94
C PRO A 63 -1.72 -3.42 1.44
N LEU A 64 -1.16 -2.37 0.84
CA LEU A 64 -0.74 -2.34 -0.57
C LEU A 64 0.73 -2.79 -0.78
N SER A 65 1.28 -3.56 0.15
CA SER A 65 2.67 -4.05 0.10
C SER A 65 2.86 -5.27 -0.82
N TYR A 66 4.11 -5.52 -1.20
CA TYR A 66 4.55 -6.74 -1.89
C TYR A 66 5.75 -7.37 -1.17
N PHE A 67 6.25 -8.52 -1.64
CA PHE A 67 7.33 -9.24 -0.96
C PHE A 67 8.54 -9.43 -1.86
N PHE A 68 9.72 -9.38 -1.25
CA PHE A 68 10.99 -9.54 -1.95
C PHE A 68 11.85 -10.59 -1.27
N ALA A 69 12.26 -11.61 -2.03
CA ALA A 69 13.13 -12.69 -1.59
C ALA A 69 14.45 -12.65 -2.38
N LEU A 70 15.57 -12.44 -1.69
CA LEU A 70 16.91 -12.40 -2.27
C LEU A 70 17.63 -13.71 -2.01
N PHE A 71 18.35 -14.19 -3.02
CA PHE A 71 19.14 -15.42 -2.94
C PHE A 71 20.63 -15.15 -3.22
N ASP A 72 21.49 -16.01 -2.69
CA ASP A 72 22.94 -15.94 -2.89
C ASP A 72 23.39 -16.50 -4.26
N ARG A 73 22.49 -17.16 -4.99
CA ARG A 73 22.78 -17.83 -6.25
C ARG A 73 21.56 -18.00 -7.15
N ILE A 74 21.84 -18.29 -8.42
CA ILE A 74 20.83 -18.45 -9.47
C ILE A 74 19.95 -19.66 -9.16
N LEU A 75 18.65 -19.43 -9.26
CA LEU A 75 17.59 -20.43 -9.15
C LEU A 75 17.27 -21.05 -10.52
N ASP A 76 16.58 -22.19 -10.51
CA ASP A 76 16.05 -22.85 -11.72
C ASP A 76 14.88 -22.05 -12.32
N PRO A 77 15.07 -21.32 -13.45
CA PRO A 77 14.00 -20.52 -14.04
C PRO A 77 12.85 -21.40 -14.56
N THR A 78 13.12 -22.65 -14.94
CA THR A 78 12.07 -23.57 -15.46
C THR A 78 11.07 -23.97 -14.38
N ALA A 79 11.47 -23.87 -13.12
CA ALA A 79 10.63 -24.11 -11.96
C ALA A 79 9.85 -22.86 -11.51
N LEU A 80 10.26 -21.66 -11.94
CA LEU A 80 9.75 -20.36 -11.47
C LEU A 80 8.90 -19.63 -12.50
N GLU A 81 9.17 -19.84 -13.79
CA GLU A 81 8.54 -19.11 -14.88
C GLU A 81 8.05 -20.09 -15.95
N ASN A 82 7.01 -19.70 -16.69
CA ASN A 82 6.60 -20.36 -17.92
C ASN A 82 7.03 -19.51 -19.11
N LEU A 83 7.50 -20.17 -20.16
CA LEU A 83 7.68 -19.55 -21.47
C LEU A 83 6.38 -19.72 -22.24
N ASP A 84 5.77 -18.61 -22.66
CA ASP A 84 4.64 -18.65 -23.58
C ASP A 84 5.10 -18.94 -25.02
N ALA A 85 4.14 -19.10 -25.93
CA ALA A 85 4.41 -19.43 -27.33
C ALA A 85 5.19 -18.34 -28.08
N ASP A 86 5.14 -17.10 -27.60
CA ASP A 86 5.80 -15.94 -28.19
C ASP A 86 7.18 -15.68 -27.56
N GLY A 87 7.60 -16.53 -26.62
CA GLY A 87 8.85 -16.41 -25.87
C GLY A 87 8.77 -15.41 -24.71
N GLY A 88 7.57 -14.94 -24.36
CA GLY A 88 7.32 -14.16 -23.17
C GLY A 88 7.45 -15.00 -21.90
N LEU A 89 7.98 -14.40 -20.85
CA LEU A 89 8.05 -15.00 -19.52
C LEU A 89 6.77 -14.65 -18.75
N THR A 90 6.10 -15.67 -18.22
CA THR A 90 4.93 -15.52 -17.35
C THR A 90 5.20 -16.20 -16.00
N SER A 91 4.61 -15.64 -14.94
CA SER A 91 4.76 -16.19 -13.59
C SER A 91 4.22 -17.62 -13.51
N LYS A 92 4.93 -18.51 -12.83
CA LYS A 92 4.40 -19.84 -12.52
C LYS A 92 3.57 -19.78 -11.24
N ALA A 93 2.37 -20.35 -11.28
CA ALA A 93 1.52 -20.45 -10.10
C ALA A 93 2.16 -21.33 -9.01
N GLY A 94 1.93 -20.98 -7.75
CA GLY A 94 2.36 -21.77 -6.59
C GLY A 94 3.84 -21.64 -6.24
N VAL A 95 4.59 -20.69 -6.81
CA VAL A 95 5.96 -20.38 -6.36
C VAL A 95 5.95 -19.80 -4.93
N ALA A 96 4.90 -19.07 -4.58
CA ALA A 96 4.64 -18.59 -3.23
C ALA A 96 3.16 -18.81 -2.86
N SER A 97 2.89 -18.95 -1.57
CA SER A 97 1.54 -18.88 -0.99
C SER A 97 1.43 -17.69 -0.04
N ILE A 98 0.23 -17.11 0.02
CA ILE A 98 -0.14 -16.05 0.95
C ILE A 98 -1.34 -16.55 1.75
N GLU A 99 -1.17 -16.67 3.05
CA GLU A 99 -2.17 -17.18 3.99
C GLU A 99 -2.61 -16.06 4.94
N TRP A 100 -3.91 -16.05 5.24
CA TRP A 100 -4.55 -15.16 6.21
C TRP A 100 -5.83 -15.83 6.73
N SER A 101 -6.48 -15.24 7.73
CA SER A 101 -7.63 -15.86 8.41
C SER A 101 -8.99 -15.71 7.71
N GLY A 102 -9.04 -15.01 6.58
CA GLY A 102 -10.29 -14.72 5.88
C GLY A 102 -10.72 -15.81 4.87
N PRO A 103 -11.93 -15.65 4.30
CA PRO A 103 -12.52 -16.66 3.42
C PRO A 103 -11.92 -16.68 2.01
N ASP A 104 -11.38 -15.55 1.54
CA ASP A 104 -10.94 -15.39 0.16
C ASP A 104 -9.46 -15.70 0.00
N ALA A 105 -9.11 -16.50 -1.00
CA ALA A 105 -7.70 -16.77 -1.30
C ALA A 105 -7.03 -15.54 -1.94
N ILE A 106 -5.80 -15.26 -1.53
CA ILE A 106 -4.94 -14.24 -2.17
C ILE A 106 -4.00 -14.98 -3.12
N ALA A 107 -4.12 -14.70 -4.42
CA ALA A 107 -3.18 -15.25 -5.39
C ALA A 107 -1.81 -14.57 -5.24
N ALA A 108 -0.75 -15.30 -5.53
CA ALA A 108 0.62 -14.79 -5.51
C ALA A 108 1.22 -14.84 -6.91
N ASN A 109 1.33 -13.67 -7.55
CA ASN A 109 2.06 -13.55 -8.80
C ASN A 109 3.54 -13.40 -8.48
N THR A 110 4.41 -14.08 -9.21
CA THR A 110 5.85 -14.05 -8.94
C THR A 110 6.65 -13.60 -10.15
N LEU A 111 7.65 -12.78 -9.91
CA LEU A 111 8.62 -12.35 -10.92
C LEU A 111 10.02 -12.77 -10.46
N TYR A 112 10.72 -13.55 -11.27
CA TYR A 112 12.07 -13.96 -10.98
C TYR A 112 13.07 -13.10 -11.78
N ILE A 113 14.11 -12.62 -11.10
CA ILE A 113 15.20 -11.87 -11.72
C ILE A 113 16.48 -12.67 -11.50
N PRO A 114 17.03 -13.34 -12.52
CA PRO A 114 18.17 -14.25 -12.38
C PRO A 114 19.49 -13.53 -12.14
N ASN A 115 19.61 -12.27 -12.55
CA ASN A 115 20.82 -11.47 -12.37
C ASN A 115 20.45 -10.19 -11.62
N GLY A 116 20.87 -10.07 -10.36
CA GLY A 116 20.85 -8.81 -9.61
C GLY A 116 21.82 -7.77 -10.16
N ASP A 117 22.13 -7.78 -11.45
CA ASP A 117 23.10 -6.88 -12.07
C ASP A 117 22.65 -5.42 -11.90
N GLN A 118 23.60 -4.54 -11.61
CA GLN A 118 23.38 -3.15 -11.23
C GLN A 118 22.61 -2.35 -12.30
N LYS A 119 22.53 -2.84 -13.54
CA LYS A 119 21.77 -2.21 -14.63
C LYS A 119 20.26 -2.47 -14.55
N PHE A 120 19.84 -3.58 -13.95
CA PHE A 120 18.42 -3.92 -13.73
C PHE A 120 17.93 -3.54 -12.34
N THR A 121 18.80 -2.93 -11.50
CA THR A 121 18.40 -2.30 -10.23
C THR A 121 17.50 -1.08 -10.40
N LEU A 122 17.00 -0.78 -11.60
CA LEU A 122 16.02 0.29 -11.79
C LEU A 122 14.86 0.14 -10.81
N ILE A 123 14.28 -1.06 -10.64
CA ILE A 123 13.16 -1.24 -9.71
C ILE A 123 13.61 -0.98 -8.25
N PRO A 124 14.57 -1.73 -7.65
CA PRO A 124 15.02 -1.43 -6.29
C PRO A 124 15.55 -0.01 -6.04
N LYS A 125 16.32 0.58 -6.97
CA LYS A 125 16.91 1.92 -6.80
C LYS A 125 15.92 3.06 -7.08
N LEU A 126 14.96 2.92 -8.00
CA LEU A 126 13.86 3.90 -8.15
C LEU A 126 13.03 3.96 -6.87
N PHE A 127 12.95 2.85 -6.15
CA PHE A 127 12.18 2.68 -4.93
C PHE A 127 13.01 2.86 -3.64
N GLY A 128 14.27 3.29 -3.75
CA GLY A 128 15.14 3.57 -2.59
C GLY A 128 15.45 2.34 -1.73
N ALA A 129 15.21 1.13 -2.25
CA ALA A 129 15.26 -0.07 -1.46
C ALA A 129 16.71 -0.55 -1.25
N PRO A 130 17.13 -0.84 -0.02
CA PRO A 130 18.51 -1.21 0.33
C PRO A 130 18.84 -2.68 0.00
N PHE A 131 18.21 -3.28 -1.01
CA PHE A 131 18.38 -4.70 -1.27
C PHE A 131 19.79 -5.02 -1.79
N GLY A 132 20.33 -6.15 -1.31
CA GLY A 132 21.60 -6.68 -1.79
C GLY A 132 21.56 -7.04 -3.28
N ILE A 133 22.75 -7.14 -3.87
CA ILE A 133 22.93 -7.59 -5.26
C ILE A 133 22.81 -9.12 -5.29
N GLY A 134 21.82 -9.65 -6.01
CA GLY A 134 21.67 -11.10 -6.19
C GLY A 134 20.40 -11.48 -6.95
N PRO A 135 20.24 -12.77 -7.30
CA PRO A 135 19.01 -13.29 -7.88
C PRO A 135 17.85 -13.13 -6.90
N SER A 136 16.67 -12.77 -7.39
CA SER A 136 15.54 -12.44 -6.52
C SER A 136 14.20 -12.88 -7.07
N ILE A 137 13.27 -13.19 -6.17
CA ILE A 137 11.86 -13.37 -6.47
C ILE A 137 11.08 -12.20 -5.85
N THR A 138 10.31 -11.51 -6.67
CA THR A 138 9.28 -10.57 -6.20
C THR A 138 7.95 -11.29 -6.18
N VAL A 139 7.25 -11.27 -5.04
CA VAL A 139 5.92 -11.86 -4.87
C VAL A 139 4.92 -10.72 -4.74
N MET A 140 4.00 -10.61 -5.69
CA MET A 140 2.96 -9.58 -5.74
C MET A 140 1.63 -10.24 -5.36
N PRO A 141 1.00 -9.84 -4.23
CA PRO A 141 -0.35 -10.29 -3.93
C PRO A 141 -1.29 -9.84 -5.04
N SER A 142 -2.24 -10.70 -5.39
CA SER A 142 -3.24 -10.45 -6.41
C SER A 142 -4.59 -10.91 -5.89
N PHE A 143 -5.52 -9.98 -5.77
CA PHE A 143 -6.90 -10.23 -5.41
C PHE A 143 -7.80 -10.00 -6.62
N GLN A 144 -8.78 -10.88 -6.80
CA GLN A 144 -9.68 -10.83 -7.95
C GLN A 144 -10.94 -10.05 -7.58
N LEU A 145 -11.14 -8.87 -8.18
CA LEU A 145 -12.38 -8.11 -8.02
C LEU A 145 -13.54 -8.84 -8.73
N PRO A 146 -14.81 -8.59 -8.31
CA PRO A 146 -16.00 -9.09 -9.01
C PRO A 146 -16.10 -8.63 -10.48
N SER A 147 -15.35 -7.60 -10.87
CA SER A 147 -15.24 -7.12 -12.25
C SER A 147 -14.29 -7.93 -13.13
N ASP A 148 -13.75 -9.04 -12.63
CA ASP A 148 -12.65 -9.80 -13.23
C ASP A 148 -11.33 -9.02 -13.38
N GLU A 149 -11.18 -7.90 -12.66
CA GLU A 149 -9.92 -7.18 -12.56
C GLU A 149 -9.05 -7.67 -11.39
N ALA A 150 -7.79 -8.01 -11.66
CA ALA A 150 -6.82 -8.39 -10.65
C ALA A 150 -6.12 -7.15 -10.09
N VAL A 151 -6.16 -6.98 -8.77
CA VAL A 151 -5.56 -5.83 -8.07
C VAL A 151 -4.56 -6.27 -7.01
N MET A 152 -3.54 -5.46 -6.77
CA MET A 152 -2.60 -5.69 -5.67
C MET A 152 -3.18 -5.16 -4.37
N ALA A 153 -3.54 -6.06 -3.45
CA ALA A 153 -4.00 -5.72 -2.12
C ALA A 153 -3.82 -6.89 -1.16
N LEU A 154 -3.61 -6.57 0.12
CA LEU A 154 -3.72 -7.46 1.26
C LEU A 154 -4.89 -7.00 2.15
N PRO A 155 -5.49 -7.89 2.95
CA PRO A 155 -6.52 -7.51 3.91
C PRO A 155 -5.94 -6.59 4.98
N SER A 156 -6.71 -5.59 5.42
CA SER A 156 -6.27 -4.65 6.46
C SER A 156 -6.38 -5.26 7.88
N GLY A 157 -5.51 -4.85 8.79
CA GLY A 157 -5.57 -5.22 10.22
C GLY A 157 -5.50 -6.72 10.49
N THR A 158 -4.80 -7.50 9.67
CA THR A 158 -4.72 -8.97 9.82
C THR A 158 -3.29 -9.48 9.75
N THR A 159 -3.08 -10.67 10.30
CA THR A 159 -1.81 -11.39 10.17
C THR A 159 -1.71 -12.05 8.80
N ILE A 160 -0.60 -11.79 8.11
CA ILE A 160 -0.27 -12.39 6.82
C ILE A 160 0.92 -13.33 7.00
N THR A 161 0.83 -14.52 6.40
CA THR A 161 1.96 -15.47 6.29
C THR A 161 2.28 -15.69 4.82
N VAL A 162 3.53 -15.42 4.42
CA VAL A 162 4.03 -15.65 3.06
C VAL A 162 5.05 -16.76 3.07
N THR A 163 4.82 -17.78 2.27
CA THR A 163 5.68 -18.96 2.18
C THR A 163 6.16 -19.15 0.74
N LEU A 164 7.45 -19.36 0.55
CA LEU A 164 8.00 -19.79 -0.74
C LEU A 164 7.94 -21.32 -0.85
N ASP A 165 7.51 -21.86 -1.99
CA ASP A 165 7.45 -23.31 -2.21
C ASP A 165 8.86 -23.87 -2.47
N PRO A 166 9.44 -24.66 -1.55
CA PRO A 166 10.79 -25.20 -1.70
C PRO A 166 10.93 -26.18 -2.87
N THR A 167 9.82 -26.75 -3.36
CA THR A 167 9.82 -27.63 -4.53
C THR A 167 9.99 -26.86 -5.84
N LYS A 168 9.67 -25.57 -5.84
CA LYS A 168 9.81 -24.65 -6.99
C LYS A 168 11.06 -23.79 -6.87
N VAL A 169 11.36 -23.32 -5.67
CA VAL A 169 12.53 -22.48 -5.37
C VAL A 169 13.72 -23.38 -5.09
N ARG A 170 14.47 -23.71 -6.15
CA ARG A 170 15.60 -24.64 -6.11
C ARG A 170 16.77 -24.16 -6.95
N SER A 171 17.93 -24.76 -6.71
CA SER A 171 19.13 -24.53 -7.51
C SER A 171 18.90 -24.87 -8.97
N HIS A 172 19.67 -24.21 -9.84
CA HIS A 172 19.65 -24.48 -11.28
C HIS A 172 19.95 -25.94 -11.65
N ASP A 173 20.69 -26.68 -10.81
CA ASP A 173 20.93 -28.12 -11.00
C ASP A 173 19.69 -29.00 -10.69
N GLN A 174 18.61 -28.41 -10.19
CA GLN A 174 17.34 -29.05 -9.81
C GLN A 174 17.44 -30.06 -8.66
N LEU A 175 18.60 -30.20 -8.01
CA LEU A 175 18.84 -31.21 -6.98
C LEU A 175 18.62 -30.68 -5.56
N SER A 176 18.77 -29.37 -5.34
CA SER A 176 18.71 -28.80 -4.00
C SER A 176 17.68 -27.68 -3.86
N THR A 177 16.77 -27.85 -2.91
CA THR A 177 15.81 -26.82 -2.50
C THR A 177 16.54 -25.70 -1.77
N PHE A 178 15.97 -24.49 -1.79
CA PHE A 178 16.56 -23.38 -1.04
C PHE A 178 16.57 -23.64 0.48
N LYS A 179 17.43 -22.91 1.19
CA LYS A 179 17.50 -22.85 2.66
C LYS A 179 17.50 -21.40 3.09
N ALA A 180 16.89 -21.08 4.24
CA ALA A 180 17.02 -19.75 4.83
C ALA A 180 18.40 -19.58 5.47
N ALA A 181 19.03 -18.41 5.27
CA ALA A 181 20.21 -18.02 6.04
C ALA A 181 19.84 -17.86 7.53
N PRO A 182 20.79 -18.02 8.46
CA PRO A 182 20.55 -17.74 9.88
C PRO A 182 19.98 -16.33 10.07
N GLY A 183 18.85 -16.23 10.78
CA GLY A 183 18.18 -14.96 11.06
C GLY A 183 17.23 -14.45 9.96
N VAL A 184 17.14 -15.12 8.81
CA VAL A 184 16.18 -14.76 7.76
C VAL A 184 14.85 -15.49 8.00
N PRO A 185 13.72 -14.79 8.15
CA PRO A 185 12.42 -15.43 8.35
C PRO A 185 12.00 -16.21 7.10
N SER A 186 11.48 -17.42 7.30
CA SER A 186 10.86 -18.27 6.27
C SER A 186 9.99 -19.33 6.97
N PRO A 187 8.66 -19.15 7.06
CA PRO A 187 7.86 -18.15 6.36
C PRO A 187 8.04 -16.71 6.87
N LEU A 188 7.61 -15.75 6.06
CA LEU A 188 7.50 -14.35 6.44
C LEU A 188 6.15 -14.13 7.12
N VAL A 189 6.14 -13.64 8.36
CA VAL A 189 4.90 -13.40 9.12
C VAL A 189 4.89 -11.96 9.63
N PHE A 190 3.81 -11.23 9.36
CA PHE A 190 3.65 -9.82 9.76
C PHE A 190 2.16 -9.45 9.89
N GLU A 191 1.87 -8.27 10.45
CA GLU A 191 0.52 -7.72 10.52
C GLU A 191 0.36 -6.60 9.48
N THR A 192 -0.81 -6.47 8.87
CA THR A 192 -1.14 -5.29 8.07
C THR A 192 -1.69 -4.17 8.95
N GLU A 193 -1.49 -2.93 8.55
CA GLU A 193 -2.10 -1.78 9.23
C GLU A 193 -3.63 -1.92 9.27
N PRO A 194 -4.29 -1.51 10.37
CA PRO A 194 -5.75 -1.44 10.42
C PRO A 194 -6.32 -0.60 9.28
N PHE A 195 -7.54 -0.94 8.83
CA PHE A 195 -8.20 -0.16 7.79
C PHE A 195 -8.45 1.26 8.27
N GLY A 196 -7.99 2.24 7.50
CA GLY A 196 -8.06 3.65 7.88
C GLY A 196 -7.98 4.56 6.66
N PHE A 197 -8.06 5.87 6.92
CA PHE A 197 -7.96 6.88 5.87
C PHE A 197 -7.31 8.16 6.39
N THR A 198 -6.87 8.97 5.43
CA THR A 198 -6.38 10.33 5.63
C THR A 198 -7.20 11.28 4.77
N THR A 199 -7.18 12.56 5.12
CA THR A 199 -7.85 13.61 4.34
C THR A 199 -6.98 14.84 4.21
N ASP A 200 -7.21 15.64 3.17
CA ASP A 200 -6.62 16.97 2.98
C ASP A 200 -7.45 18.11 3.58
N ALA A 201 -8.41 17.81 4.47
CA ALA A 201 -9.11 18.83 5.24
C ALA A 201 -8.09 19.70 6.02
N PRO A 202 -8.26 21.04 6.04
CA PRO A 202 -7.38 21.89 6.80
C PRO A 202 -7.35 21.50 8.27
N VAL A 203 -6.16 21.42 8.83
CA VAL A 203 -5.95 21.23 10.26
C VAL A 203 -5.57 22.57 10.89
N GLY A 204 -6.01 22.79 12.13
CA GLY A 204 -5.57 23.94 12.91
C GLY A 204 -4.05 23.98 13.05
N GLU A 205 -3.44 25.14 12.81
CA GLU A 205 -2.02 25.34 13.06
C GLU A 205 -1.77 25.36 14.58
N PHE A 206 -0.63 24.83 15.01
CA PHE A 206 -0.18 25.12 16.36
C PHE A 206 0.12 26.62 16.43
N PRO A 207 -0.30 27.32 17.49
CA PRO A 207 0.18 28.68 17.69
C PRO A 207 1.71 28.64 17.59
N GLU A 208 2.27 29.42 16.68
CA GLU A 208 3.72 29.58 16.57
C GLU A 208 4.20 29.83 17.99
N ALA A 209 5.08 28.97 18.50
CA ALA A 209 5.57 29.08 19.86
C ALA A 209 6.22 30.45 19.96
N GLY A 210 5.46 31.43 20.45
CA GLY A 210 5.91 32.78 20.57
C GLY A 210 7.22 32.69 21.31
N VAL A 211 8.27 33.23 20.70
CA VAL A 211 9.60 33.33 21.29
C VAL A 211 9.38 33.90 22.67
N ALA A 212 9.35 33.03 23.68
CA ALA A 212 9.07 33.44 25.03
C ALA A 212 10.31 34.23 25.43
N ASP A 213 10.16 35.55 25.42
CA ASP A 213 11.06 36.47 26.08
C ASP A 213 11.18 35.97 27.52
N ASP A 214 12.31 35.34 27.85
CA ASP A 214 12.59 34.58 29.07
C ASP A 214 12.84 35.50 30.26
N GLY A 215 12.15 36.63 30.30
CA GLY A 215 12.06 37.54 31.43
C GLY A 215 11.46 36.83 32.64
N GLY A 216 12.32 36.17 33.40
CA GLY A 216 11.96 35.16 34.38
C GLY A 216 11.13 35.62 35.57
N ALA A 217 10.53 34.64 36.24
CA ALA A 217 10.51 34.48 37.68
C ALA A 217 9.82 33.16 38.04
N ASP A 218 10.42 32.46 39.00
CA ASP A 218 10.05 31.15 39.50
C ASP A 218 8.63 31.08 40.08
N GLY A 219 7.96 29.93 39.91
CA GLY A 219 6.81 29.59 40.77
C GLY A 219 5.82 28.57 40.22
N GLY A 220 6.19 27.28 40.26
CA GLY A 220 5.36 26.13 40.66
C GLY A 220 4.00 25.83 39.98
N ASP A 221 3.82 24.54 39.64
CA ASP A 221 2.52 23.84 39.42
C ASP A 221 1.71 24.31 38.19
N THR A 222 0.98 23.50 37.43
CA THR A 222 0.66 22.07 37.35
C THR A 222 0.01 21.88 35.98
N GLY A 223 0.29 20.76 35.30
CA GLY A 223 -0.53 20.30 34.18
C GLY A 223 -0.17 20.94 32.84
N ASP A 224 0.77 20.30 32.15
CA ASP A 224 1.08 20.55 30.74
C ASP A 224 -0.13 20.16 29.87
N ALA A 225 -1.11 21.05 29.80
CA ALA A 225 -2.09 21.04 28.72
C ALA A 225 -1.31 21.45 27.47
N GLY A 226 -0.80 20.44 26.75
CA GLY A 226 -0.05 20.65 25.52
C GLY A 226 -0.77 21.65 24.59
N PRO A 227 -0.02 22.38 23.75
CA PRO A 227 -0.52 23.53 23.02
C PRO A 227 -1.80 23.20 22.26
N THR A 228 -2.88 23.93 22.56
CA THR A 228 -4.12 23.83 21.82
C THR A 228 -3.89 24.36 20.40
N ARG A 229 -4.18 23.55 19.38
CA ARG A 229 -4.18 24.02 17.99
C ARG A 229 -5.20 25.15 17.83
N GLY A 230 -4.84 26.17 17.05
CA GLY A 230 -5.77 27.21 16.61
C GLY A 230 -6.89 26.64 15.73
N PRO A 231 -7.93 27.44 15.42
CA PRO A 231 -8.95 27.01 14.47
C PRO A 231 -8.34 26.75 13.07
N PRO A 232 -8.79 25.73 12.33
CA PRO A 232 -8.38 25.53 10.95
C PRO A 232 -8.73 26.75 10.08
N PRO A 233 -7.89 27.11 9.09
CA PRO A 233 -8.23 28.18 8.15
C PRO A 233 -9.45 27.80 7.31
N PRO A 234 -10.32 28.77 6.95
CA PRO A 234 -11.47 28.50 6.09
C PRO A 234 -11.04 28.17 4.65
N VAL A 235 -11.82 27.34 3.97
CA VAL A 235 -11.59 26.92 2.57
C VAL A 235 -12.43 27.71 1.59
N ALA A 236 -12.06 27.69 0.31
CA ALA A 236 -12.85 28.27 -0.77
C ALA A 236 -14.18 27.50 -0.99
N ALA A 237 -15.17 28.17 -1.59
CA ALA A 237 -16.48 27.58 -1.85
C ALA A 237 -16.44 26.38 -2.85
N ASP A 238 -15.40 26.27 -3.66
CA ASP A 238 -15.17 25.18 -4.61
C ASP A 238 -14.24 24.08 -4.07
N PHE A 239 -13.87 24.13 -2.78
CA PHE A 239 -12.98 23.16 -2.16
C PHE A 239 -13.49 21.72 -2.31
N VAL A 240 -12.63 20.84 -2.84
CA VAL A 240 -12.88 19.40 -2.95
C VAL A 240 -12.07 18.69 -1.88
N LEU A 241 -12.75 17.94 -1.01
CA LEU A 241 -12.09 17.10 -0.01
C LEU A 241 -11.67 15.77 -0.65
N HIS A 242 -10.43 15.37 -0.46
CA HIS A 242 -9.93 14.04 -0.80
C HIS A 242 -9.90 13.15 0.44
N VAL A 243 -10.47 11.95 0.32
CA VAL A 243 -10.47 10.91 1.35
C VAL A 243 -9.66 9.74 0.81
N ALA A 244 -8.42 9.58 1.29
CA ALA A 244 -7.47 8.57 0.83
C ALA A 244 -7.36 7.44 1.87
N PHE A 245 -7.88 6.27 1.53
CA PHE A 245 -7.80 5.07 2.34
C PHE A 245 -6.43 4.40 2.19
N ASN A 246 -5.97 3.71 3.24
CA ASN A 246 -4.70 2.95 3.20
C ASN A 246 -4.81 1.60 2.49
N ASN A 247 -6.00 1.26 1.97
CA ASN A 247 -6.25 0.09 1.15
C ASN A 247 -7.27 0.39 0.04
N LEU A 248 -7.42 -0.52 -0.93
CA LEU A 248 -8.44 -0.42 -1.96
C LEU A 248 -9.83 -0.59 -1.36
N THR A 249 -10.81 0.16 -1.88
CA THR A 249 -12.18 0.17 -1.37
C THR A 249 -13.17 -0.39 -2.37
N THR A 250 -14.39 -0.70 -1.93
CA THR A 250 -15.51 -1.05 -2.80
C THR A 250 -16.47 0.12 -2.99
N ASP A 251 -17.40 0.02 -3.94
CA ASP A 251 -18.38 1.09 -4.19
C ASP A 251 -19.31 1.33 -2.99
N ALA A 252 -19.46 0.34 -2.11
CA ALA A 252 -20.20 0.47 -0.85
C ALA A 252 -19.60 1.55 0.07
N THR A 253 -18.29 1.80 -0.01
CA THR A 253 -17.61 2.86 0.74
C THR A 253 -18.13 4.25 0.35
N GLY A 254 -18.44 4.47 -0.94
CA GLY A 254 -19.04 5.74 -1.38
C GLY A 254 -20.38 6.04 -0.70
N ALA A 255 -21.21 5.01 -0.50
CA ALA A 255 -22.48 5.13 0.21
C ALA A 255 -22.31 5.34 1.73
N ALA A 256 -21.16 4.95 2.29
CA ALA A 256 -20.82 5.16 3.69
C ALA A 256 -20.27 6.57 3.98
N ILE A 257 -19.90 7.34 2.97
CA ILE A 257 -19.45 8.73 3.13
C ILE A 257 -20.68 9.65 3.10
N GLN A 258 -20.96 10.28 4.24
CA GLN A 258 -22.09 11.18 4.42
C GLN A 258 -21.61 12.61 4.62
N VAL A 259 -22.40 13.59 4.20
CA VAL A 259 -22.03 15.00 4.32
C VAL A 259 -23.21 15.77 4.90
N ALA A 260 -22.92 16.65 5.86
CA ALA A 260 -23.84 17.63 6.39
C ALA A 260 -23.17 19.01 6.39
N ALA A 261 -23.96 20.07 6.33
CA ALA A 261 -23.46 21.43 6.49
C ALA A 261 -24.41 22.25 7.38
N THR A 262 -23.84 23.18 8.15
CA THR A 262 -24.59 24.12 8.98
C THR A 262 -24.06 25.54 8.80
N VAL A 263 -24.95 26.55 8.81
CA VAL A 263 -24.57 27.98 8.82
C VAL A 263 -25.16 28.60 10.08
N GLY A 264 -24.31 29.11 10.97
CA GLY A 264 -24.75 29.60 12.29
C GLY A 264 -25.47 28.53 13.12
N GLY A 265 -25.10 27.25 12.96
CA GLY A 265 -25.74 26.11 13.62
C GLY A 265 -27.05 25.63 12.98
N ILE A 266 -27.54 26.27 11.91
CA ILE A 266 -28.76 25.88 11.19
C ILE A 266 -28.39 24.94 10.04
N PRO A 267 -28.99 23.73 9.93
CA PRO A 267 -28.76 22.83 8.81
C PRO A 267 -29.08 23.45 7.45
N VAL A 268 -28.19 23.24 6.48
CA VAL A 268 -28.41 23.68 5.10
C VAL A 268 -29.32 22.66 4.38
N ALA A 269 -30.56 23.08 4.08
CA ALA A 269 -31.51 22.24 3.37
C ALA A 269 -31.13 22.08 1.88
N GLY A 270 -31.39 20.89 1.32
CA GLY A 270 -31.16 20.61 -0.10
C GLY A 270 -29.68 20.55 -0.52
N LEU A 271 -28.76 20.39 0.44
CA LEU A 271 -27.35 20.15 0.14
C LEU A 271 -27.21 18.80 -0.57
N VAL A 272 -26.78 18.83 -1.83
CA VAL A 272 -26.50 17.62 -2.63
C VAL A 272 -25.02 17.65 -3.03
N PRO A 273 -24.11 17.17 -2.18
CA PRO A 273 -22.70 17.04 -2.53
C PRO A 273 -22.51 15.90 -3.52
N VAL A 274 -21.37 15.90 -4.20
CA VAL A 274 -20.98 14.79 -5.08
C VAL A 274 -19.89 14.00 -4.39
N VAL A 275 -20.23 12.78 -3.98
CA VAL A 275 -19.25 11.78 -3.52
C VAL A 275 -18.92 10.88 -4.70
N ALA A 276 -17.66 10.87 -5.11
CA ALA A 276 -17.21 10.09 -6.26
C ALA A 276 -15.84 9.48 -6.01
N ARG A 277 -15.65 8.25 -6.49
CA ARG A 277 -14.33 7.62 -6.50
C ARG A 277 -13.41 8.34 -7.49
N ASP A 278 -12.16 8.51 -7.12
CA ASP A 278 -11.14 9.03 -8.04
C ASP A 278 -10.93 8.01 -9.17
N PRO A 279 -11.12 8.39 -10.45
CA PRO A 279 -10.91 7.48 -11.58
C PRO A 279 -9.47 6.97 -11.70
N MET A 280 -8.50 7.63 -11.07
CA MET A 280 -7.09 7.24 -11.05
C MET A 280 -6.70 6.40 -9.83
N SER A 281 -7.58 6.27 -8.82
CA SER A 281 -7.27 5.58 -7.57
C SER A 281 -8.49 4.88 -6.97
N LEU A 282 -8.42 3.55 -6.85
CA LEU A 282 -9.44 2.74 -6.16
C LEU A 282 -9.44 2.90 -4.63
N ALA A 283 -8.43 3.58 -4.08
CA ALA A 283 -8.30 3.88 -2.66
C ALA A 283 -8.73 5.31 -2.31
N THR A 284 -9.11 6.14 -3.29
CA THR A 284 -9.37 7.57 -3.07
C THR A 284 -10.79 7.93 -3.48
N TRP A 285 -11.45 8.71 -2.62
CA TRP A 285 -12.75 9.30 -2.86
C TRP A 285 -12.65 10.81 -2.78
N THR A 286 -13.51 11.49 -3.53
CA THR A 286 -13.65 12.94 -3.52
C THR A 286 -15.02 13.31 -2.99
N VAL A 287 -15.09 14.37 -2.20
CA VAL A 287 -16.33 15.01 -1.77
C VAL A 287 -16.32 16.43 -2.31
N SER A 288 -17.02 16.60 -3.43
CA SER A 288 -17.13 17.88 -4.11
C SER A 288 -18.37 18.66 -3.66
N PRO A 289 -18.33 20.00 -3.69
CA PRO A 289 -19.50 20.81 -3.40
C PRO A 289 -20.65 20.53 -4.38
N PRO A 290 -21.88 20.93 -4.02
CA PRO A 290 -22.95 21.07 -5.00
C PRO A 290 -22.52 21.98 -6.16
N ALA A 291 -23.24 21.95 -7.28
CA ALA A 291 -22.93 22.77 -8.45
C ALA A 291 -22.90 24.29 -8.16
N ALA A 292 -23.59 24.74 -7.11
CA ALA A 292 -23.60 26.14 -6.65
C ALA A 292 -22.44 26.49 -5.71
N GLY A 293 -21.55 25.54 -5.37
CA GLY A 293 -20.51 25.69 -4.35
C GLY A 293 -20.99 25.33 -2.94
N TRP A 294 -20.05 25.24 -2.00
CA TRP A 294 -20.36 25.19 -0.58
C TRP A 294 -20.98 26.53 -0.12
N PRO A 295 -21.98 26.51 0.77
CA PRO A 295 -22.54 27.76 1.30
C PRO A 295 -21.49 28.53 2.10
N ALA A 296 -21.39 29.84 1.85
CA ALA A 296 -20.44 30.71 2.53
C ALA A 296 -20.64 30.70 4.05
N GLY A 297 -19.54 30.63 4.80
CA GLY A 297 -19.56 30.55 6.27
C GLY A 297 -20.09 29.24 6.84
N ALA A 298 -20.34 28.22 6.01
CA ALA A 298 -20.81 26.93 6.49
C ALA A 298 -19.71 26.14 7.22
N LEU A 299 -20.10 25.47 8.30
CA LEU A 299 -19.35 24.33 8.84
C LEU A 299 -19.84 23.07 8.11
N VAL A 300 -18.96 22.48 7.31
CA VAL A 300 -19.21 21.22 6.60
C VAL A 300 -18.62 20.08 7.40
N THR A 301 -19.41 19.03 7.62
CA THR A 301 -19.00 17.78 8.28
C THR A 301 -19.16 16.64 7.30
N VAL A 302 -18.04 16.01 6.93
CA VAL A 302 -17.99 14.77 6.16
C VAL A 302 -17.75 13.62 7.13
N THR A 303 -18.67 12.67 7.19
CA THR A 303 -18.55 11.49 8.05
C THR A 303 -18.25 10.27 7.18
N VAL A 304 -17.08 9.67 7.36
CA VAL A 304 -16.80 8.32 6.83
C VAL A 304 -17.41 7.31 7.80
N GLY A 305 -18.47 6.63 7.38
CA GLY A 305 -19.23 5.73 8.24
C GLY A 305 -18.46 4.47 8.64
N ALA A 306 -18.82 3.88 9.79
CA ALA A 306 -18.20 2.67 10.33
C ALA A 306 -18.23 1.46 9.39
N ALA A 307 -19.19 1.44 8.45
CA ALA A 307 -19.38 0.38 7.46
C ALA A 307 -18.54 0.58 6.18
N ALA A 308 -17.81 1.70 6.05
CA ALA A 308 -16.79 1.82 4.99
C ALA A 308 -15.81 0.66 5.14
N ALA A 309 -15.49 -0.03 4.04
CA ALA A 309 -14.70 -1.25 4.08
C ALA A 309 -13.68 -1.30 2.94
N ASP A 310 -12.61 -2.06 3.16
CA ASP A 310 -11.67 -2.42 2.11
C ASP A 310 -12.27 -3.48 1.16
N VAL A 311 -11.49 -3.85 0.13
CA VAL A 311 -11.88 -4.86 -0.85
C VAL A 311 -12.13 -6.25 -0.25
N PHE A 312 -11.54 -6.55 0.90
CA PHE A 312 -11.71 -7.79 1.66
C PHE A 312 -12.86 -7.73 2.68
N GLN A 313 -13.70 -6.68 2.60
CA GLN A 313 -14.82 -6.43 3.50
C GLN A 313 -14.42 -6.18 4.97
N ILE A 314 -13.17 -5.79 5.23
CA ILE A 314 -12.74 -5.34 6.55
C ILE A 314 -13.22 -3.91 6.75
N ALA A 315 -14.14 -3.72 7.69
CA ALA A 315 -14.77 -2.44 7.97
C ALA A 315 -13.88 -1.51 8.82
N LEU A 316 -14.10 -0.20 8.69
CA LEU A 316 -13.45 0.84 9.49
C LEU A 316 -13.77 0.70 10.99
N GLY A 317 -14.94 0.14 11.31
CA GLY A 317 -15.35 -0.20 12.68
C GLY A 317 -15.91 0.97 13.49
N ALA A 318 -15.57 2.21 13.16
CA ALA A 318 -16.13 3.42 13.77
C ALA A 318 -16.37 4.52 12.72
N ALA A 319 -17.40 5.34 12.93
CA ALA A 319 -17.64 6.50 12.08
C ALA A 319 -16.67 7.63 12.45
N VAL A 320 -16.02 8.22 11.46
CA VAL A 320 -15.01 9.27 11.67
C VAL A 320 -15.49 10.56 10.99
N PRO A 321 -15.82 11.61 11.77
CA PRO A 321 -16.17 12.90 11.22
C PRO A 321 -14.92 13.72 10.87
N VAL A 322 -14.98 14.42 9.75
CA VAL A 322 -14.00 15.39 9.26
C VAL A 322 -14.72 16.69 9.01
N THR A 323 -14.24 17.79 9.58
CA THR A 323 -14.92 19.08 9.52
C THR A 323 -14.04 20.17 8.92
N PHE A 324 -14.64 21.06 8.13
CA PHE A 324 -13.99 22.28 7.64
C PHE A 324 -14.99 23.43 7.56
N THR A 325 -14.49 24.66 7.59
CA THR A 325 -15.31 25.88 7.48
C THR A 325 -15.09 26.53 6.12
N VAL A 326 -16.16 27.01 5.50
CA VAL A 326 -16.13 27.69 4.20
C VAL A 326 -15.95 29.19 4.43
N MET A 327 -15.16 29.84 3.58
CA MET A 327 -14.98 31.30 3.59
C MET A 327 -16.35 32.01 3.52
N PRO A 328 -16.60 33.03 4.36
CA PRO A 328 -17.86 33.78 4.37
C PRO A 328 -18.04 34.67 3.13
#